data_AF-A0A7X9BY57-F1
#
_entry.id   AF-A0A7X9BY57-F1
#
_cell.length_a   1.000
_cell.length_b   1.000
_cell.length_c   1.000
_cell.angle_alpha   90.00
_cell.angle_beta   90.00
_cell.angle_gamma   90.00
#
_symmetry.space_group_name_H-M   'P 1'
#
loop_
_entity.id
_entity.type
_entity.pdbx_description
1 polymer ?
#
loop_
_entity_poly.entity_id
_entity_poly.type
_entity_poly.pdbx_seq_one_letter_code
_entity_poly.pdbx_strand_id
1 'polypeptide(L)'
;MYMERYEYWLKDPYFDEKTRLELESLTDPKEIEERFYMDLEFGTGGLRGILGAGTNRMNIYVVRKVTQGLADYIKEYGEEGKKRGVVIAYDSR
;
A
#
# COMPACT_ATOMS: atom_id res chain seq x y z
N MET A 1 1.79 17.51 -5.20
CA MET A 1 1.77 16.41 -4.21
C MET A 1 0.82 15.27 -4.54
N TYR A 2 -0.52 15.35 -4.42
CA TYR A 2 -1.37 14.18 -4.73
C TYR A 2 -1.38 13.82 -6.22
N MET A 3 -1.42 14.84 -7.10
CA MET A 3 -1.34 14.62 -8.56
C MET A 3 -0.01 14.02 -9.02
N GLU A 4 1.11 14.40 -8.40
CA GLU A 4 2.41 13.80 -8.71
C GLU A 4 2.44 12.31 -8.35
N ARG A 5 1.84 11.94 -7.20
CA ARG A 5 1.71 10.54 -6.79
C ARG A 5 0.79 9.76 -7.75
N TYR A 6 -0.32 10.36 -8.15
CA TYR A 6 -1.23 9.78 -9.13
C TYR A 6 -0.53 9.54 -10.47
N GLU A 7 0.16 10.56 -11.01
CA GLU A 7 0.92 10.43 -12.26
C GLU A 7 2.07 9.43 -12.14
N TYR A 8 2.74 9.36 -10.99
CA TYR A 8 3.76 8.36 -10.72
C TYR A 8 3.19 6.94 -10.85
N TRP A 9 2.01 6.69 -10.27
CA TRP A 9 1.34 5.38 -10.38
C TRP A 9 0.92 5.05 -11.82
N LEU A 10 0.54 6.05 -12.61
CA LEU A 10 0.23 5.86 -14.03
C LEU A 10 1.46 5.55 -14.89
N LYS A 11 2.62 6.13 -14.59
CA LYS A 11 3.80 6.10 -15.47
C LYS A 11 4.85 5.05 -15.10
N ASP A 12 5.02 4.75 -13.81
CA ASP A 12 6.10 3.87 -13.36
C ASP A 12 5.81 2.40 -13.71
N PRO A 13 6.70 1.68 -14.43
CA PRO A 13 6.54 0.27 -14.83
C PRO A 13 6.32 -0.70 -13.67
N TYR A 14 6.60 -0.31 -12.43
CA TYR A 14 6.36 -1.09 -11.22
C TYR A 14 4.89 -1.44 -10.99
N PHE A 15 3.98 -0.55 -11.38
CA PHE A 15 2.54 -0.78 -11.26
C PHE A 15 2.02 -1.62 -12.44
N ASP A 16 1.09 -2.52 -12.21
CA ASP A 16 0.57 -3.39 -13.25
C ASP A 16 -0.46 -2.67 -14.12
N GLU A 17 -0.73 -3.22 -15.29
CA GLU A 17 -1.67 -2.65 -16.25
C GLU A 17 -3.08 -2.50 -15.65
N LYS A 18 -3.53 -3.48 -14.86
CA LYS A 18 -4.85 -3.43 -14.22
C LYS A 18 -4.98 -2.24 -13.27
N THR A 19 -3.96 -1.99 -12.45
CA THR A 19 -3.89 -0.84 -11.53
C THR A 19 -3.91 0.47 -12.29
N ARG A 20 -3.17 0.57 -13.40
CA ARG A 20 -3.21 1.77 -14.25
C ARG A 20 -4.57 1.99 -14.87
N LEU A 21 -5.17 0.96 -15.47
CA LEU A 21 -6.50 1.06 -16.07
C LEU A 21 -7.56 1.47 -15.05
N GLU A 22 -7.49 0.96 -13.81
CA GLU A 22 -8.35 1.41 -12.71
C GLU A 22 -8.19 2.91 -12.46
N LEU A 23 -6.94 3.39 -12.37
CA LEU A 23 -6.63 4.79 -12.14
C LEU A 23 -7.06 5.69 -13.31
N GLU A 24 -6.81 5.28 -14.56
CA GLU A 24 -7.21 6.01 -15.77
C GLU A 24 -8.74 6.09 -15.92
N SER A 25 -9.47 5.13 -15.36
CA SER A 25 -10.94 5.15 -15.36
C SER A 25 -11.55 6.19 -14.42
N LEU A 26 -10.75 6.80 -13.54
CA LEU A 26 -11.22 7.81 -12.59
C LEU A 26 -11.53 9.13 -13.31
N THR A 27 -12.79 9.54 -13.26
CA THR A 27 -13.24 10.81 -13.87
C THR A 27 -13.42 11.93 -12.86
N ASP A 28 -13.54 11.62 -11.56
CA ASP A 28 -13.74 12.61 -10.50
C ASP A 28 -12.39 13.02 -9.88
N PRO A 29 -11.96 14.29 -10.02
CA PRO A 29 -10.75 14.79 -9.37
C PRO A 29 -10.76 14.63 -7.84
N LYS A 30 -11.92 14.67 -7.20
CA LYS A 30 -12.01 14.47 -5.74
C LYS A 30 -11.70 13.04 -5.33
N GLU A 31 -12.05 12.06 -6.17
CA GLU A 31 -11.70 10.67 -5.91
C GLU A 31 -10.19 10.44 -6.08
N ILE A 32 -9.58 11.07 -7.09
CA ILE A 32 -8.13 11.04 -7.27
C ILE A 32 -7.44 11.68 -6.05
N GLU A 33 -7.91 12.85 -5.62
CA GLU A 33 -7.38 13.48 -4.41
C GLU A 33 -7.51 12.56 -3.20
N GLU A 34 -8.70 12.02 -2.94
CA GLU A 34 -8.94 11.17 -1.77
C GLU A 34 -8.13 9.85 -1.79
N ARG A 35 -7.81 9.31 -2.97
CA ARG A 35 -6.92 8.13 -3.12
C ARG A 35 -5.44 8.45 -2.88
N PHE A 36 -4.99 9.70 -3.06
CA PHE A 36 -3.55 10.05 -3.11
C PHE A 36 -3.08 11.15 -2.16
N TYR A 37 -3.99 11.84 -1.46
CA TYR A 37 -3.63 12.95 -0.56
C TYR A 37 -2.81 12.50 0.66
N MET A 38 -2.94 11.23 1.05
CA MET A 38 -2.21 10.64 2.16
C MET A 38 -1.85 9.17 1.90
N ASP A 39 -1.04 8.61 2.78
CA ASP A 39 -0.82 7.17 2.85
C ASP A 39 -1.88 6.54 3.76
N LEU A 40 -2.27 5.29 3.49
CA LEU A 40 -3.20 4.56 4.33
C LEU A 40 -2.64 4.43 5.75
N GLU A 41 -3.37 4.93 6.74
CA GLU A 41 -2.91 4.98 8.12
C GLU A 41 -2.94 3.61 8.81
N PHE A 42 -1.94 3.38 9.64
CA PHE A 42 -1.88 2.23 10.54
C PHE A 42 -2.57 2.57 11.86
N GLY A 43 -3.82 2.13 12.02
CA GLY A 43 -4.59 2.34 13.24
C GLY A 43 -4.30 1.30 14.33
N THR A 44 -5.01 1.42 15.46
CA THR A 44 -4.96 0.44 16.57
C THR A 44 -5.30 -0.98 16.15
N GLY A 45 -6.06 -1.12 15.07
CA GLY A 45 -6.51 -2.38 14.50
C GLY A 45 -5.74 -2.84 13.26
N GLY A 46 -4.55 -2.28 13.01
CA GLY A 46 -3.77 -2.51 11.79
C GLY A 46 -4.18 -1.61 10.63
N LEU A 47 -3.67 -1.91 9.43
CA LEU A 47 -4.10 -1.26 8.20
C LEU A 47 -5.51 -1.67 7.82
N ARG A 48 -6.39 -0.68 7.62
CA ARG A 48 -7.75 -0.89 7.11
C ARG A 48 -8.08 0.25 6.15
N GLY A 49 -8.65 -0.08 5.01
CA GLY A 49 -8.99 0.92 3.99
C GLY A 49 -9.88 0.32 2.92
N ILE A 50 -10.42 1.21 2.08
CA ILE A 50 -11.17 0.83 0.89
C ILE A 50 -10.22 0.12 -0.09
N LEU A 51 -10.68 -0.96 -0.72
CA LEU A 51 -9.91 -1.65 -1.77
C LEU A 51 -9.82 -0.75 -3.01
N GLY A 52 -8.62 -0.64 -3.59
CA GLY A 52 -8.41 0.08 -4.85
C GLY A 52 -6.99 0.58 -5.03
N ALA A 53 -6.70 1.12 -6.21
CA ALA A 53 -5.44 1.77 -6.51
C ALA A 53 -5.34 3.14 -5.82
N GLY A 54 -4.17 3.45 -5.24
CA GLY A 54 -3.92 4.68 -4.49
C GLY A 54 -3.05 4.46 -3.25
N THR A 55 -2.43 5.53 -2.76
CA THR A 55 -1.65 5.48 -1.52
C THR A 55 -2.55 5.41 -0.28
N ASN A 56 -3.75 5.96 -0.35
CA ASN A 56 -4.79 5.91 0.68
C ASN A 56 -5.82 4.79 0.43
N ARG A 57 -5.35 3.65 -0.08
CA ARG A 57 -6.18 2.47 -0.38
C ARG A 57 -5.52 1.18 0.07
N MET A 58 -6.34 0.18 0.35
CA MET A 58 -5.86 -1.18 0.54
C MET A 58 -5.59 -1.81 -0.83
N ASN A 59 -4.32 -2.09 -1.13
CA ASN A 59 -3.88 -2.77 -2.33
C ASN A 59 -2.55 -3.48 -2.11
N ILE A 60 -2.15 -4.29 -3.09
CA ILE A 60 -0.93 -5.09 -3.03
C ILE A 60 0.34 -4.26 -2.81
N TYR A 61 0.40 -3.03 -3.33
CA TYR A 61 1.57 -2.17 -3.21
C TYR A 61 1.71 -1.59 -1.81
N VAL A 62 0.61 -1.18 -1.20
CA VAL A 62 0.57 -0.75 0.21
C VAL A 62 0.92 -1.92 1.14
N VAL A 63 0.35 -3.11 0.89
CA VAL A 63 0.70 -4.32 1.65
C VAL A 63 2.20 -4.62 1.53
N ARG A 64 2.76 -4.62 0.31
CA ARG A 64 4.20 -4.82 0.08
C ARG A 64 5.06 -3.81 0.84
N LYS A 65 4.71 -2.51 0.77
CA LYS A 65 5.44 -1.43 1.47
C LYS A 65 5.46 -1.69 2.98
N VAL A 66 4.32 -2.04 3.56
CA VAL A 66 4.22 -2.28 5.01
C VAL A 66 4.88 -3.58 5.43
N THR A 67 4.76 -4.66 4.65
CA THR A 67 5.49 -5.90 4.88
C THR A 67 7.00 -5.68 4.83
N GLN A 68 7.50 -4.87 3.89
CA GLN A 68 8.91 -4.51 3.83
C GLN A 68 9.34 -3.72 5.07
N GLY A 69 8.56 -2.72 5.50
CA GLY A 69 8.81 -1.99 6.73
C GLY A 69 8.84 -2.87 7.98
N LEU A 70 7.91 -3.83 8.08
CA LEU A 70 7.91 -4.84 9.16
C LEU A 70 9.16 -5.73 9.10
N ALA A 71 9.57 -6.18 7.91
CA ALA A 71 10.78 -6.97 7.75
C ALA A 71 12.02 -6.18 8.18
N ASP A 72 12.11 -4.90 7.81
CA ASP A 72 13.23 -4.04 8.21
C ASP A 72 13.26 -3.80 9.71
N TYR A 73 12.10 -3.57 10.33
CA TYR A 73 11.97 -3.50 11.79
C TYR A 73 12.43 -4.77 12.50
N ILE A 74 12.08 -5.96 11.99
CA ILE A 74 12.57 -7.24 12.55
C ILE A 74 14.10 -7.33 12.45
N LYS A 75 14.71 -6.83 11.37
CA LYS A 75 16.18 -6.85 11.21
C LYS A 75 16.90 -5.99 12.24
N GLU A 76 16.26 -4.95 12.79
CA GLU A 76 16.84 -4.11 13.85
C GLU A 76 17.14 -4.92 15.13
N TYR A 77 16.50 -6.08 15.31
CA TYR A 77 16.77 -7.01 16.41
C TYR A 77 17.92 -8.01 16.13
N GLY A 78 18.72 -7.77 15.09
CA GLY A 78 19.90 -8.58 14.74
C GLY A 78 19.56 -9.98 14.20
N GLU A 79 20.57 -10.85 14.14
CA GLU A 79 20.42 -12.22 13.60
C GLU A 79 19.42 -13.07 14.39
N GLU A 80 19.34 -12.88 15.71
CA GLU A 80 18.34 -13.55 16.54
C GLU A 80 16.91 -13.06 16.25
N GLY A 81 16.73 -11.80 15.87
CA GLY A 81 15.46 -11.30 15.32
C GLY A 81 15.04 -12.05 14.06
N LYS A 82 15.96 -12.18 13.11
CA LYS A 82 15.70 -12.82 11.81
C LYS A 82 15.40 -14.32 11.92
N LYS A 83 16.08 -15.03 12.84
CA LYS A 83 15.92 -16.49 13.00
C LYS A 83 14.61 -16.92 13.68
N ARG A 84 13.93 -16.03 14.41
CA ARG A 84 12.69 -16.34 15.12
C ARG A 84 11.51 -16.67 14.18
N GLY A 85 11.62 -16.31 12.90
CA GLY A 85 10.56 -16.53 11.92
C GLY A 85 9.36 -15.60 12.11
N VAL A 86 8.33 -15.80 11.28
CA VAL A 86 7.09 -15.03 11.32
C VAL A 86 5.89 -15.97 11.30
N VAL A 87 4.84 -15.64 12.06
CA VAL A 87 3.56 -16.35 12.03
C VAL A 87 2.60 -15.56 11.15
N ILE A 88 2.04 -16.23 10.15
CA ILE A 88 1.05 -15.65 9.25
C ILE A 88 -0.28 -16.35 9.49
N ALA A 89 -1.30 -15.57 9.82
CA ALA A 89 -2.67 -16.03 10.00
C ALA A 89 -3.63 -15.03 9.33
N TYR A 90 -4.76 -15.54 8.86
CA TYR A 90 -5.84 -14.76 8.27
C TYR A 90 -7.17 -15.36 8.75
N ASP A 91 -8.22 -14.53 8.83
CA ASP A 91 -9.57 -15.02 9.05
C ASP A 91 -10.21 -15.41 7.71
N SER A 92 -11.50 -15.77 7.69
CA SER A 92 -12.17 -16.23 6.48
C SER A 92 -12.54 -15.11 5.48
N ARG A 93 -12.08 -13.88 5.66
CA ARG A 93 -12.37 -12.75 4.77
C ARG A 93 -11.42 -12.65 3.58
#